data_AF-A0AAW6YNP4-F1
#
_entry.id   AF-A0AAW6YNP4-F1
#
_cell.length_a   1.000
_cell.length_b   1.000
_cell.length_c   1.000
_cell.angle_alpha   90.00
_cell.angle_beta   90.00
_cell.angle_gamma   90.00
#
_symmetry.space_group_name_H-M   'P 1'
#
loop_
_entity.id
_entity.type
_entity.pdbx_description
1 polymer ?
#
loop_
_entity_poly.entity_id
_entity_poly.type
_entity_poly.pdbx_seq_one_letter_code
_entity_poly.pdbx_strand_id
1 'polypeptide(L)'
;MQWNNDTNAGFSIADPWFKVNPDYKHINVAADRKSKKSIFKYYKKLIQLRHEENILRDGDFNMFMMDDPYVILYERKLGDQHWI
;
A
#
# COMPACT_ATOMS: atom_id res chain seq x y z
N MET A 1 -15.00 -1.55 -6.49
CA MET A 1 -13.72 -0.84 -6.68
C MET A 1 -14.00 0.65 -6.86
N GLN A 2 -13.16 1.55 -6.35
CA GLN A 2 -13.37 3.00 -6.47
C GLN A 2 -12.42 3.59 -7.54
N TRP A 3 -12.84 3.58 -8.80
CA TRP A 3 -12.01 4.00 -9.92
C TRP A 3 -11.92 5.52 -10.06
N ASN A 4 -13.04 6.21 -9.96
CA ASN A 4 -13.15 7.66 -10.09
C ASN A 4 -14.31 8.21 -9.23
N ASN A 5 -14.71 9.47 -9.46
CA ASN A 5 -15.79 10.14 -8.73
C ASN A 5 -17.16 10.11 -9.46
N ASP A 6 -17.30 9.32 -10.51
CA ASP A 6 -18.56 9.20 -11.27
C ASP A 6 -19.58 8.31 -10.53
N THR A 7 -20.74 8.05 -11.12
CA THR A 7 -21.75 7.13 -10.55
C THR A 7 -21.11 5.80 -10.17
N ASN A 8 -21.42 5.31 -8.95
CA ASN A 8 -20.83 4.10 -8.36
C ASN A 8 -19.29 4.05 -8.42
N ALA A 9 -18.62 5.20 -8.30
CA ALA A 9 -17.16 5.33 -8.40
C ALA A 9 -16.56 4.84 -9.72
N GLY A 10 -17.33 4.85 -10.81
CA GLY A 10 -16.93 4.30 -12.10
C GLY A 10 -16.87 2.77 -12.11
N PHE A 11 -17.40 2.09 -11.09
CA PHE A 11 -17.46 0.63 -11.03
C PHE A 11 -18.53 0.06 -11.96
N SER A 12 -19.70 0.70 -12.03
CA SER A 12 -20.85 0.23 -12.79
C SER A 12 -21.80 1.39 -13.09
N ILE A 13 -22.44 1.36 -14.26
CA ILE A 13 -23.54 2.27 -14.59
C ILE A 13 -24.88 1.82 -13.99
N ALA A 14 -25.03 0.53 -13.71
CA ALA A 14 -26.18 -0.05 -13.02
C ALA A 14 -25.96 -0.13 -11.51
N ASP A 15 -27.02 -0.36 -10.76
CA ASP A 15 -26.95 -0.50 -9.30
C ASP A 15 -26.06 -1.69 -8.92
N PRO A 16 -24.99 -1.47 -8.16
CA PRO A 16 -24.11 -2.54 -7.74
C PRO A 16 -24.81 -3.40 -6.68
N TRP A 17 -24.54 -4.71 -6.71
CA TRP A 17 -25.11 -5.69 -5.76
C TRP A 17 -24.83 -5.32 -4.29
N PHE A 18 -23.74 -4.59 -4.03
CA PHE A 18 -23.39 -4.02 -2.75
C PHE A 18 -23.04 -2.54 -2.92
N LYS A 19 -23.45 -1.71 -1.95
CA LYS A 19 -23.24 -0.26 -2.01
C LYS A 19 -21.76 0.09 -2.05
N VAL A 20 -21.40 1.04 -2.92
CA VAL A 20 -20.07 1.64 -2.92
C VAL A 20 -19.94 2.57 -1.72
N ASN A 21 -18.78 2.57 -1.05
CA ASN A 21 -18.53 3.46 0.07
C ASN A 21 -18.66 4.93 -0.40
N PRO A 22 -19.48 5.78 0.28
CA PRO A 22 -19.70 7.18 -0.09
C PRO A 22 -18.43 8.02 -0.28
N ASP A 23 -17.33 7.69 0.41
CA ASP A 23 -16.07 8.43 0.35
C ASP A 23 -15.39 8.37 -1.02
N TYR A 24 -15.93 7.58 -1.96
CA TYR A 24 -15.38 7.42 -3.31
C TYR A 24 -15.23 8.74 -4.09
N LYS A 25 -15.99 9.78 -3.73
CA LYS A 25 -15.83 11.12 -4.32
C LYS A 25 -14.45 11.73 -4.04
N HIS A 26 -13.80 11.32 -2.95
CA HIS A 26 -12.49 11.81 -2.53
C HIS A 26 -11.41 10.71 -2.58
N ILE A 27 -11.75 9.48 -2.20
CA ILE A 27 -10.85 8.33 -2.19
C ILE A 27 -11.12 7.48 -3.43
N ASN A 28 -10.35 7.68 -4.50
CA ASN A 28 -10.45 6.86 -5.70
C ASN A 28 -9.12 6.86 -6.47
N VAL A 29 -8.97 5.90 -7.38
CA VAL A 29 -7.73 5.72 -8.16
C VAL A 29 -7.39 6.96 -8.99
N ALA A 30 -8.37 7.58 -9.64
CA ALA A 30 -8.14 8.76 -10.48
C ALA A 30 -7.60 9.95 -9.68
N ALA A 31 -8.16 10.21 -8.49
CA ALA A 31 -7.71 11.25 -7.58
C ALA A 31 -6.33 10.91 -6.99
N ASP A 32 -6.15 9.68 -6.48
CA ASP A 32 -4.90 9.27 -5.84
C ASP A 32 -3.71 9.32 -6.81
N ARG A 33 -3.87 8.86 -8.06
CA ARG A 33 -2.80 8.92 -9.08
C ARG A 33 -2.35 10.35 -9.39
N LYS A 34 -3.24 11.34 -9.30
CA LYS A 34 -2.91 12.76 -9.48
C LYS A 34 -2.32 13.41 -8.22
N SER A 35 -2.53 12.81 -7.05
CA SER A 35 -2.02 13.31 -5.78
C SER A 35 -0.48 13.35 -5.74
N LYS A 36 0.06 14.37 -5.05
CA LYS A 36 1.47 14.45 -4.66
C LYS A 36 1.79 13.42 -3.57
N LYS A 37 0.84 13.18 -2.66
CA LYS A 37 0.92 12.16 -1.59
C LYS A 37 0.02 10.98 -1.98
N SER A 38 0.41 10.25 -3.02
CA SER A 38 -0.37 9.14 -3.58
C SER A 38 0.00 7.82 -2.91
N ILE A 39 -1.00 7.12 -2.38
CA ILE A 39 -0.83 5.77 -1.83
C ILE A 39 -0.46 4.81 -2.97
N PHE A 40 -1.07 4.93 -4.15
CA PHE A 40 -0.74 4.14 -5.33
C PHE A 40 0.73 4.25 -5.73
N LYS A 41 1.28 5.48 -5.78
CA LYS A 41 2.71 5.70 -6.09
C LYS A 41 3.60 5.16 -4.98
N TYR A 42 3.19 5.30 -3.72
CA TYR A 42 3.93 4.77 -2.58
C TYR A 42 4.04 3.25 -2.64
N TYR A 43 2.93 2.53 -2.87
CA TYR A 43 2.94 1.08 -3.07
C TYR A 43 3.76 0.65 -4.30
N LYS A 44 3.68 1.39 -5.41
CA LYS A 44 4.52 1.13 -6.58
C LYS A 44 6.00 1.18 -6.22
N LYS A 45 6.42 2.18 -5.42
CA LYS A 45 7.80 2.28 -4.91
C LYS A 45 8.19 1.11 -4.02
N LEU A 46 7.31 0.67 -3.11
CA LEU A 46 7.60 -0.47 -2.23
C LEU A 46 7.74 -1.79 -3.01
N ILE A 47 6.88 -2.02 -4.00
CA ILE A 47 6.97 -3.20 -4.87
C ILE A 47 8.28 -3.18 -5.67
N GLN A 48 8.62 -2.01 -6.24
CA GLN A 48 9.90 -1.83 -6.94
C GLN A 48 11.09 -2.13 -6.02
N LEU A 49 11.10 -1.55 -4.82
CA LEU A 49 12.14 -1.79 -3.82
C LEU A 49 12.29 -3.28 -3.49
N ARG A 50 11.18 -4.00 -3.29
CA ARG A 50 11.20 -5.45 -3.04
C ARG A 50 11.75 -6.27 -4.23
N HIS A 51 11.60 -5.80 -5.46
CA HIS A 51 12.15 -6.47 -6.64
C HIS A 51 13.64 -6.19 -6.82
N GLU A 52 14.09 -4.98 -6.48
CA GLU A 52 15.47 -4.54 -6.62
C GLU A 52 16.36 -5.07 -5.48
N GLU A 53 15.80 -5.23 -4.29
CA GLU A 53 16.53 -5.56 -3.06
C GLU A 53 16.23 -6.99 -2.60
N ASN A 54 17.12 -7.92 -2.91
CA ASN A 54 16.95 -9.34 -2.57
C ASN A 54 16.75 -9.57 -1.06
N ILE A 55 17.40 -8.78 -0.20
CA ILE A 55 17.22 -8.86 1.26
C ILE A 55 15.77 -8.64 1.71
N LEU A 56 14.98 -7.85 0.99
CA LEU A 56 13.57 -7.65 1.28
C LEU A 56 12.69 -8.83 0.85
N ARG A 57 13.17 -9.69 -0.06
CA ARG A 57 12.46 -10.92 -0.45
C ARG A 57 12.93 -12.12 0.36
N ASP A 58 14.25 -12.30 0.44
CA ASP A 58 14.88 -13.55 0.85
C ASP A 58 15.56 -13.45 2.24
N GLY A 59 15.70 -12.24 2.81
CA GLY A 59 16.31 -12.07 4.11
C GLY A 59 15.44 -12.55 5.27
N ASP A 60 16.07 -13.12 6.28
CA ASP A 60 15.44 -13.53 7.55
C ASP A 60 14.82 -12.33 8.25
N PHE A 61 13.73 -12.56 8.97
CA PHE A 61 13.02 -11.53 9.72
C PHE A 61 13.37 -11.60 11.20
N ASN A 62 13.83 -10.49 11.78
CA ASN A 62 14.15 -10.36 13.20
C ASN A 62 13.36 -9.18 13.80
N MET A 63 12.43 -9.45 14.71
CA MET A 63 11.64 -8.40 15.37
C MET A 63 12.35 -7.85 16.60
N PHE A 64 12.26 -6.53 16.79
CA PHE A 64 12.76 -5.82 17.98
C PHE A 64 11.62 -5.09 18.68
N MET A 65 11.86 -4.69 19.93
CA MET A 65 10.95 -3.83 20.70
C MET A 65 9.50 -4.35 20.75
N MET A 66 9.31 -5.66 20.91
CA MET A 66 7.97 -6.29 20.86
C MET A 66 6.99 -5.74 21.90
N ASP A 67 7.49 -5.20 23.00
CA ASP A 67 6.67 -4.63 24.08
C ASP A 67 6.40 -3.12 23.90
N ASP A 68 6.96 -2.47 22.87
CA ASP A 68 6.70 -1.05 22.59
C ASP A 68 5.31 -0.88 21.93
N PRO A 69 4.40 -0.09 22.52
CA PRO A 69 3.03 0.04 22.02
C PRO A 69 2.89 0.97 20.81
N TYR A 70 3.94 1.67 20.40
CA TYR A 70 3.89 2.70 19.35
C TYR A 70 4.77 2.38 18.15
N VAL A 71 5.80 1.56 18.31
CA VAL A 71 6.81 1.30 17.28
C VAL A 71 6.84 -0.18 16.90
N ILE A 72 6.70 -0.45 15.60
CA ILE A 72 7.03 -1.75 15.02
C ILE A 72 8.41 -1.62 14.38
N LEU A 73 9.40 -2.29 14.97
CA LEU A 73 10.77 -2.33 14.47
C LEU A 73 11.17 -3.76 14.16
N TYR A 74 11.72 -3.99 12.97
CA TYR A 74 12.27 -5.28 12.60
C TYR A 74 13.43 -5.09 11.64
N GLU A 75 14.31 -6.07 11.61
CA GLU A 75 15.39 -6.18 10.63
C GLU A 75 15.07 -7.27 9.61
N ARG A 76 15.55 -7.04 8.39
CA ARG A 76 15.77 -8.08 7.38
C ARG A 76 17.26 -8.35 7.27
N LYS A 77 17.68 -9.61 7.38
CA LYS A 77 19.09 -10.02 7.30
C LYS A 77 19.30 -11.04 6.19
N LEU A 78 20.26 -10.82 5.29
CA LEU A 78 20.63 -11.78 4.24
C LEU A 78 22.15 -11.89 4.16
N GLY A 79 22.71 -12.98 4.68
CA GLY A 79 24.16 -13.13 4.83
C GLY A 79 24.73 -12.05 5.76
N ASP A 80 25.68 -11.26 5.25
CA ASP A 80 26.28 -10.11 5.95
C ASP A 80 25.52 -8.79 5.72
N GLN A 81 24.44 -8.79 4.93
CA GLN A 81 23.61 -7.62 4.71
C GLN A 81 22.53 -7.50 5.79
N HIS A 82 22.31 -6.27 6.26
CA HIS A 82 21.33 -5.93 7.29
C HIS A 82 20.50 -4.72 6.84
N TRP A 83 19.19 -4.77 7.07
CA TRP A 83 18.26 -3.67 6.80
C TRP A 83 17.28 -3.53 7.95
N ILE A 84 17.27 -2.36 8.60
CA ILE A 84 16.33 -1.97 9.67
C ILE A 84 15.31 -0.97 9.14
#